data_AF-A0A7H1PSY2-F1
#
_entry.id   AF-A0A7H1PSY2-F1
#
_cell.length_a   1.000
_cell.length_b   1.000
_cell.length_c   1.000
_cell.angle_alpha   90.00
_cell.angle_beta   90.00
_cell.angle_gamma   90.00
#
_symmetry.space_group_name_H-M   'P 1'
#
loop_
_entity.id
_entity.type
_entity.pdbx_description
1 polymer ?
#
loop_
_entity_poly.entity_id
_entity_poly.type
_entity_poly.pdbx_seq_one_letter_code
_entity_poly.pdbx_strand_id
1 'polypeptide(L)'
;MPHHAARTSEAARAARWAGALLCLAVAAIHVVDQGGITATRDPRYVGVAYHVLEIAAVVAAVLLLVGLVRPGWLLAAGVAVGPLLGYVLSRGPGLPDYRDDIGNWTEPLGLASLAVEGALLLLSVPLFLRSLRRASH
;
A
#
# COMPACT_ATOMS: atom_id res chain seq x y z
N MET A 1 -17.25 -24.21 22.09
CA MET A 1 -16.23 -23.20 22.45
C MET A 1 -14.93 -23.27 21.62
N PRO A 2 -14.30 -24.43 21.34
CA PRO A 2 -13.03 -24.47 20.56
C PRO A 2 -13.17 -24.09 19.07
N HIS A 3 -14.29 -24.43 18.43
CA HIS A 3 -14.55 -24.09 17.02
C HIS A 3 -14.69 -22.58 16.72
N HIS A 4 -14.96 -21.74 17.72
CA HIS A 4 -15.06 -20.29 17.49
C HIS A 4 -13.67 -19.62 17.55
N ALA A 5 -12.82 -20.03 18.50
CA ALA A 5 -11.45 -19.55 18.61
C ALA A 5 -10.61 -19.88 17.36
N ALA A 6 -10.69 -21.12 16.85
CA ALA A 6 -10.00 -21.54 15.63
C ALA A 6 -10.37 -20.66 14.43
N ARG A 7 -11.67 -20.43 14.20
CA ARG A 7 -12.16 -19.57 13.10
C ARG A 7 -11.67 -18.12 13.20
N THR A 8 -11.58 -17.56 14.41
CA THR A 8 -11.04 -16.20 14.58
C THR A 8 -9.54 -16.12 14.27
N SER A 9 -8.79 -17.18 14.55
CA SER A 9 -7.35 -17.25 14.26
C SER A 9 -7.08 -17.41 12.75
N GLU A 10 -7.91 -18.20 12.06
CA GLU A 10 -7.84 -18.38 10.60
C GLU A 10 -8.17 -17.09 9.87
N ALA A 11 -9.25 -16.40 10.26
CA ALA A 11 -9.62 -15.11 9.68
C ALA A 11 -8.54 -14.05 9.90
N ALA A 12 -7.92 -14.00 11.09
CA ALA A 12 -6.81 -13.08 11.36
C ALA A 12 -5.57 -13.39 10.50
N ARG A 13 -5.27 -14.67 10.30
CA ARG A 13 -4.18 -15.12 9.42
C ARG A 13 -4.48 -14.79 7.96
N ALA A 14 -5.69 -15.07 7.49
CA ALA A 14 -6.13 -14.77 6.13
C ALA A 14 -6.04 -13.26 5.84
N ALA A 15 -6.49 -12.42 6.77
CA ALA A 15 -6.37 -10.97 6.64
C ALA A 15 -4.91 -10.51 6.52
N ARG A 16 -4.01 -11.06 7.35
CA ARG A 16 -2.57 -10.73 7.28
C ARG A 16 -1.95 -11.13 5.94
N TRP A 17 -2.28 -12.32 5.42
CA TRP A 17 -1.84 -12.75 4.10
C TRP A 17 -2.40 -11.87 2.98
N ALA A 18 -3.68 -11.53 3.02
CA ALA A 18 -4.30 -10.63 2.06
C ALA A 18 -3.63 -9.24 2.07
N GLY A 19 -3.41 -8.67 3.25
CA GLY A 19 -2.70 -7.39 3.40
C GLY A 19 -1.27 -7.44 2.86
N ALA A 20 -0.53 -8.52 3.14
CA ALA A 20 0.82 -8.71 2.64
C ALA A 20 0.85 -8.82 1.10
N LEU A 21 -0.06 -9.61 0.51
CA LEU A 21 -0.16 -9.76 -0.94
C LEU A 21 -0.52 -8.43 -1.62
N LEU A 22 -1.45 -7.66 -1.05
CA LEU A 22 -1.81 -6.33 -1.55
C LEU A 22 -0.63 -5.36 -1.46
N CYS A 23 0.15 -5.35 -0.37
CA CYS A 23 1.35 -4.54 -0.29
C CYS A 23 2.38 -4.92 -1.37
N LEU A 24 2.62 -6.23 -1.57
CA LEU A 24 3.53 -6.68 -2.62
C LEU A 24 3.03 -6.33 -4.03
N ALA A 25 1.71 -6.35 -4.25
CA ALA A 25 1.12 -5.88 -5.51
C ALA A 25 1.34 -4.38 -5.73
N VAL A 26 1.18 -3.54 -4.70
CA VAL A 26 1.54 -2.10 -4.78
C VAL A 26 3.00 -1.93 -5.17
N ALA A 27 3.92 -2.64 -4.51
CA ALA A 27 5.34 -2.58 -4.83
C ALA A 27 5.63 -2.98 -6.28
N ALA A 28 5.05 -4.10 -6.74
CA ALA A 28 5.24 -4.57 -8.11
C ALA A 28 4.72 -3.59 -9.16
N ILE A 29 3.53 -3.01 -8.95
CA ILE A 29 2.96 -2.01 -9.85
C ILE A 29 3.87 -0.79 -9.96
N HIS A 30 4.37 -0.27 -8.84
CA HIS A 30 5.22 0.91 -8.84
C HIS A 30 6.61 0.65 -9.43
N VAL A 31 7.16 -0.55 -9.23
CA VAL A 31 8.40 -0.97 -9.91
C VAL A 31 8.20 -0.96 -11.42
N VAL A 32 7.07 -1.50 -11.91
CA VAL A 32 6.76 -1.49 -13.34
C VAL A 32 6.57 -0.07 -13.85
N ASP A 33 5.79 0.75 -13.13
CA ASP A 33 5.46 2.12 -13.53
C ASP A 33 6.68 3.05 -13.58
N GLN A 34 7.68 2.85 -12.72
CA GLN A 34 8.93 3.63 -12.81
C GLN A 34 9.92 3.12 -13.88
N GLY A 35 9.64 1.99 -14.53
CA GLY A 35 10.51 1.40 -15.56
C GLY A 35 11.43 0.28 -15.09
N GLY A 36 11.18 -0.30 -13.91
CA GLY A 36 11.90 -1.44 -13.35
C GLY A 36 12.70 -1.13 -12.09
N ILE A 37 13.25 -2.18 -11.46
CA ILE A 37 13.89 -2.08 -10.13
C ILE A 37 15.18 -1.25 -10.11
N THR A 38 15.82 -1.08 -11.26
CA THR A 38 17.05 -0.27 -11.43
C THR A 38 16.79 1.09 -12.05
N ALA A 39 15.54 1.38 -12.44
CA ALA A 39 15.16 2.67 -12.97
C ALA A 39 14.92 3.65 -11.82
N THR A 40 15.04 4.94 -12.11
CA THR A 40 14.64 6.00 -11.19
C THR A 40 13.96 7.08 -12.02
N ARG A 41 12.70 7.39 -11.69
CA ARG A 41 11.89 8.36 -12.43
C ARG A 41 12.43 9.79 -12.26
N ASP A 42 12.36 10.57 -13.34
CA ASP A 42 12.61 12.01 -13.33
C ASP A 42 11.30 12.78 -13.13
N PRO A 43 11.24 13.85 -12.30
CA PRO A 43 12.32 14.42 -11.50
C PRO A 43 12.74 13.50 -10.35
N ARG A 44 14.03 13.57 -9.98
CA ARG A 44 14.65 12.66 -8.99
C ARG A 44 13.87 12.47 -7.69
N TYR A 45 13.18 13.50 -7.20
CA TYR A 45 12.40 13.37 -5.96
C TYR A 45 11.17 12.44 -6.12
N VAL A 46 10.58 12.39 -7.32
CA VAL A 46 9.51 11.42 -7.66
C VAL A 46 10.10 10.02 -7.66
N GLY A 47 11.23 9.79 -8.33
CA GLY A 47 11.93 8.50 -8.30
C GLY A 47 12.28 8.02 -6.88
N VAL A 48 12.73 8.93 -6.01
CA VAL A 48 12.95 8.61 -4.58
C VAL A 48 11.66 8.21 -3.88
N ALA A 49 10.54 8.90 -4.15
CA ALA A 49 9.25 8.55 -3.56
C ALA A 49 8.78 7.14 -3.99
N TYR A 50 8.99 6.75 -5.25
CA TYR A 50 8.72 5.39 -5.74
C TYR A 50 9.53 4.35 -4.95
N HIS A 51 10.85 4.52 -4.84
CA HIS A 51 11.68 3.57 -4.09
C HIS A 51 11.31 3.48 -2.61
N VAL A 52 10.99 4.61 -1.97
CA VAL A 52 10.54 4.62 -0.57
C VAL A 52 9.24 3.83 -0.42
N LEU A 53 8.28 4.04 -1.33
CA LEU A 53 7.01 3.32 -1.33
C LEU A 53 7.21 1.81 -1.51
N GLU A 54 8.03 1.40 -2.47
CA GLU A 54 8.31 -0.01 -2.78
C GLU A 54 8.92 -0.73 -1.58
N ILE A 55 9.94 -0.11 -0.96
CA ILE A 55 10.58 -0.65 0.24
C ILE A 55 9.58 -0.69 1.39
N ALA A 56 8.80 0.38 1.61
CA ALA A 56 7.79 0.44 2.66
C ALA A 56 6.72 -0.64 2.49
N ALA A 57 6.30 -0.92 1.26
CA ALA A 57 5.33 -1.95 0.94
C ALA A 57 5.88 -3.36 1.24
N VAL A 58 7.13 -3.66 0.87
CA VAL A 58 7.78 -4.93 1.23
C VAL A 58 7.92 -5.06 2.75
N VAL A 59 8.35 -4.00 3.43
CA VAL A 59 8.46 -3.99 4.90
C VAL A 59 7.09 -4.21 5.54
N ALA A 60 6.03 -3.56 5.06
CA ALA A 60 4.67 -3.76 5.55
C ALA A 60 4.23 -5.22 5.42
N ALA A 61 4.48 -5.83 4.26
CA ALA A 61 4.20 -7.25 4.04
C ALA A 61 4.95 -8.13 5.04
N VAL A 62 6.25 -7.91 5.23
CA VAL A 62 7.07 -8.66 6.20
C VAL A 62 6.52 -8.51 7.62
N LEU A 63 6.24 -7.29 8.08
CA LEU A 63 5.69 -7.02 9.40
C LEU A 63 4.36 -7.76 9.63
N LEU A 64 3.47 -7.76 8.63
CA LEU A 64 2.22 -8.49 8.66
C LEU A 64 2.45 -10.00 8.71
N LEU A 65 3.43 -10.55 7.99
CA LEU A 65 3.72 -11.99 7.98
C LEU A 65 4.41 -12.48 9.25
N VAL A 66 5.29 -11.68 9.87
CA VAL A 66 5.96 -12.04 11.14
C VAL A 66 5.11 -11.78 12.39
N GLY A 67 3.97 -11.10 12.25
CA GLY A 67 3.00 -10.92 13.34
C GLY A 67 3.12 -9.61 14.10
N LEU A 68 3.94 -8.69 13.60
CA LEU A 68 4.01 -7.31 14.06
C LEU A 68 2.83 -6.50 13.50
N VAL A 69 1.61 -6.89 13.88
CA VAL A 69 0.36 -6.46 13.23
C VAL A 69 0.08 -4.97 13.38
N ARG A 70 0.40 -4.34 14.53
CA ARG A 70 0.18 -2.90 14.74
C ARG A 70 1.00 -2.04 13.77
N PRO A 71 2.35 -2.13 13.77
CA PRO A 71 3.15 -1.38 12.82
C PRO A 71 2.93 -1.84 11.37
N GLY A 72 2.65 -3.12 11.14
CA GLY A 72 2.33 -3.64 9.81
C GLY A 72 1.08 -3.00 9.21
N TRP A 73 -0.03 -2.92 9.96
CA TRP A 73 -1.26 -2.29 9.47
C TRP A 73 -1.13 -0.77 9.34
N LEU A 74 -0.39 -0.11 10.22
CA LEU A 74 -0.10 1.32 10.09
C LEU A 74 0.69 1.62 8.81
N LEU A 75 1.75 0.87 8.56
CA LEU A 75 2.59 1.06 7.38
C LEU A 75 1.81 0.72 6.10
N ALA A 76 1.02 -0.36 6.11
CA ALA A 76 0.13 -0.72 5.00
C ALA A 76 -0.89 0.37 4.66
N ALA A 77 -1.44 1.06 5.67
CA ALA A 77 -2.32 2.21 5.44
C ALA A 77 -1.57 3.37 4.76
N GLY A 78 -0.33 3.65 5.17
CA GLY A 78 0.53 4.64 4.52
C GLY A 78 0.87 4.27 3.07
N VAL A 79 1.20 3.00 2.82
CA VAL A 79 1.46 2.43 1.48
C VAL A 79 0.24 2.54 0.57
N ALA A 80 -0.98 2.49 1.11
CA ALA A 80 -2.19 2.71 0.32
C ALA A 80 -2.48 4.20 0.09
N VAL A 81 -2.33 5.05 1.11
CA VAL A 81 -2.66 6.48 0.99
C VAL A 81 -1.68 7.23 0.09
N GLY A 82 -0.37 6.93 0.19
CA GLY A 82 0.67 7.64 -0.54
C GLY A 82 0.43 7.69 -2.05
N PRO A 83 0.27 6.55 -2.73
CA PRO A 83 0.00 6.49 -4.16
C PRO A 83 -1.34 7.11 -4.56
N LEU A 84 -2.41 6.93 -3.77
CA LEU A 84 -3.71 7.55 -4.04
C LEU A 84 -3.57 9.08 -4.10
N LEU A 85 -2.83 9.66 -3.16
CA LEU A 85 -2.51 11.09 -3.18
C LEU A 85 -1.61 11.45 -4.35
N GLY A 86 -0.56 10.65 -4.60
CA GLY A 86 0.32 10.83 -5.75
C GLY A 86 -0.44 10.87 -7.08
N TYR A 87 -1.39 9.96 -7.25
CA TYR A 87 -2.26 9.86 -8.43
C TYR A 87 -3.09 11.13 -8.64
N VAL A 88 -3.78 11.58 -7.59
CA VAL A 88 -4.62 12.79 -7.65
C VAL A 88 -3.78 14.04 -7.89
N LEU A 89 -2.62 14.17 -7.22
CA LEU A 89 -1.75 15.33 -7.34
C LEU A 89 -1.06 15.38 -8.71
N SER A 90 -0.55 14.26 -9.23
CA SER A 90 0.11 14.26 -10.54
C SER A 90 -0.85 14.50 -11.70
N ARG A 91 -2.10 14.02 -11.60
CA ARG A 91 -3.10 14.10 -12.68
C ARG A 91 -4.02 15.32 -12.58
N GLY A 92 -4.11 15.93 -11.40
CA GLY A 92 -4.86 17.16 -11.16
C GLY A 92 -3.99 18.40 -11.35
N PRO A 93 -3.44 18.99 -10.27
CA PRO A 93 -2.62 20.21 -10.35
C PRO A 93 -1.25 19.99 -11.02
N GLY A 94 -0.78 18.74 -11.05
CA GLY A 94 0.61 18.39 -11.34
C GLY A 94 1.51 18.56 -10.12
N LEU A 95 2.72 18.02 -10.20
CA LEU A 95 3.75 18.18 -9.19
C LEU A 95 4.88 19.11 -9.74
N PRO A 96 5.73 19.70 -8.86
CA PRO A 96 6.86 20.51 -9.32
C PRO A 96 7.75 19.73 -10.30
N ASP A 97 8.02 20.30 -11.47
CA ASP A 97 8.83 19.66 -12.52
C ASP A 97 8.32 18.27 -12.97
N TYR A 98 7.05 17.94 -12.69
CA TYR A 98 6.41 16.68 -13.07
C TYR A 98 4.95 16.93 -13.45
N ARG A 99 4.73 17.19 -14.74
CA ARG A 99 3.44 17.66 -15.29
C ARG A 99 2.91 16.80 -16.44
N ASP A 100 3.64 15.78 -16.84
CA ASP A 100 3.34 14.97 -18.03
C ASP A 100 2.06 14.14 -17.86
N ASP A 101 1.68 13.82 -16.62
CA ASP A 101 0.49 13.03 -16.30
C ASP A 101 -0.80 13.86 -16.13
N ILE A 102 -0.75 15.20 -16.26
CA ILE A 102 -1.94 16.04 -16.04
C ILE A 102 -3.06 15.64 -17.00
N GLY A 103 -4.23 15.34 -16.46
CA GLY A 103 -5.39 14.89 -17.23
C GLY A 103 -5.40 13.41 -17.59
N ASN A 104 -4.31 12.65 -17.36
CA ASN A 104 -4.22 11.22 -17.66
C ASN A 104 -4.90 10.34 -16.59
N TRP A 105 -6.20 10.56 -16.37
CA TRP A 105 -6.99 9.89 -15.32
C TRP A 105 -7.37 8.45 -15.62
N THR A 106 -7.17 7.99 -16.85
CA THR A 106 -7.61 6.65 -17.31
C THR A 106 -6.45 5.75 -17.72
N GLU A 107 -5.22 6.11 -17.33
CA GLU A 107 -4.04 5.29 -17.52
C GLU A 107 -4.27 3.88 -16.95
N PRO A 108 -4.26 2.81 -17.77
CA PRO A 108 -4.61 1.47 -17.31
C PRO A 108 -3.83 0.98 -16.09
N LEU A 109 -2.50 1.21 -16.06
CA LEU A 109 -1.68 0.81 -14.93
C LEU A 109 -2.02 1.61 -13.66
N GLY A 110 -2.32 2.90 -13.83
CA GLY A 110 -2.78 3.77 -12.76
C GLY A 110 -4.12 3.34 -12.16
N LEU A 111 -5.10 2.98 -13.00
CA LEU A 111 -6.38 2.45 -12.53
C LEU A 111 -6.23 1.10 -11.80
N ALA A 112 -5.34 0.23 -12.28
CA ALA A 112 -5.01 -1.01 -11.58
C ALA A 112 -4.39 -0.73 -10.20
N SER A 113 -3.49 0.25 -10.11
CA SER A 113 -2.89 0.70 -8.85
C SER A 113 -3.96 1.18 -7.87
N LEU A 114 -4.86 2.07 -8.31
CA LEU A 114 -5.97 2.59 -7.49
C LEU A 114 -6.85 1.47 -6.91
N ALA A 115 -7.13 0.43 -7.69
CA ALA A 115 -7.93 -0.70 -7.22
C ALA A 115 -7.21 -1.48 -6.10
N VAL A 116 -5.92 -1.75 -6.28
CA VAL A 116 -5.09 -2.46 -5.28
C VAL A 116 -4.94 -1.62 -4.01
N GLU A 117 -4.63 -0.33 -4.14
CA GLU A 117 -4.47 0.60 -3.02
C GLU A 117 -5.78 0.82 -2.28
N GLY A 118 -6.90 0.96 -3.01
CA GLY A 118 -8.22 1.07 -2.42
C GLY A 118 -8.59 -0.17 -1.60
N ALA A 119 -8.33 -1.36 -2.13
CA ALA A 119 -8.53 -2.61 -1.39
C ALA A 119 -7.61 -2.69 -0.14
N LEU A 120 -6.34 -2.30 -0.28
CA LEU A 120 -5.39 -2.26 0.84
C LEU A 120 -5.83 -1.27 1.91
N LEU A 121 -6.34 -0.10 1.54
CA LEU A 121 -6.82 0.92 2.45
C LEU A 121 -8.05 0.44 3.23
N LEU A 122 -9.03 -0.12 2.52
CA LEU A 122 -10.26 -0.66 3.11
C LEU A 122 -9.99 -1.81 4.08
N LEU A 123 -8.93 -2.58 3.86
CA LEU A 123 -8.50 -3.65 4.75
C LEU A 123 -7.67 -3.14 5.93
N SER A 124 -6.68 -2.29 5.66
CA SER A 124 -5.65 -1.90 6.63
C SER A 124 -6.18 -0.96 7.72
N VAL A 125 -7.00 0.03 7.37
CA VAL A 125 -7.49 1.03 8.33
C VAL A 125 -8.34 0.40 9.44
N PRO A 126 -9.37 -0.42 9.16
CA PRO A 126 -10.17 -1.04 10.23
C PRO A 126 -9.35 -1.97 11.12
N LEU A 127 -8.40 -2.71 10.54
CA LEU A 127 -7.54 -3.65 11.27
C LEU A 127 -6.51 -2.92 12.15
N PHE A 128 -5.96 -1.81 11.67
CA PHE A 128 -5.14 -0.92 12.47
C PHE A 128 -5.94 -0.39 13.68
N LEU A 129 -7.11 0.19 13.45
CA LEU A 129 -7.96 0.72 14.53
C LEU A 129 -8.37 -0.36 15.55
N ARG A 130 -8.68 -1.57 15.08
CA ARG A 130 -8.95 -2.73 15.95
C ARG A 130 -7.74 -3.13 16.79
N SER A 131 -6.53 -3.01 16.23
CA SER A 131 -5.29 -3.33 16.94
C SER A 131 -4.95 -2.34 18.06
N LEU A 132 -5.36 -1.08 17.92
CA LEU A 132 -5.25 -0.05 18.97
C LEU A 132 -6.18 -0.35 20.14
N ARG A 133 -7.45 -0.70 19.87
CA ARG A 133 -8.43 -1.05 20.92
C ARG A 133 -8.02 -2.26 21.76
N ARG A 134 -7.22 -3.17 21.22
CA ARG A 134 -6.66 -4.32 21.97
C ARG A 134 -5.45 -3.96 22.83
N ALA A 135 -4.88 -2.76 22.68
CA ALA A 135 -3.75 -2.30 23.50
C ALA A 135 -4.22 -1.64 24.80
N SER A 136 -5.46 -1.13 24.81
CA SER A 136 -6.06 -0.35 25.89
C SER A 136 -6.87 -1.18 26.89
N HIS A 137 -6.85 -2.51 26.75
CA HIS A 137 -7.44 -3.50 27.67
C HIS A 137 -6.33 -4.44 28.12
#